data_AF-A0A844FDT7-F1
#
_entry.id   AF-A0A844FDT7-F1
#
_cell.length_a   1.000
_cell.length_b   1.000
_cell.length_c   1.000
_cell.angle_alpha   90.00
_cell.angle_beta   90.00
_cell.angle_gamma   90.00
#
_symmetry.space_group_name_H-M   'P 1'
#
loop_
_entity.id
_entity.type
_entity.pdbx_description
1 polymer ?
#
loop_
_entity_poly.entity_id
_entity_poly.type
_entity_poly.pdbx_seq_one_letter_code
_entity_poly.pdbx_strand_id
1 'polypeptide(L)'
;MSFRANDYQQLSLNDKLMNLTERETKALDKSWAKIFADEIFPAIDEERFSSLYSHKASRPNTPVNVIIGALIIKELFDYSDDEIVENLMLDLHLQYALHTTGYEEQPISQKML
;
A
#
# COMPACT_ATOMS: atom_id res chain seq x y z
N MET A 1 17.81 2.15 7.83
CA MET A 1 16.49 2.14 8.50
C MET A 1 16.31 0.82 9.24
N SER A 2 15.53 0.77 10.31
CA SER A 2 15.21 -0.47 11.03
C SER A 2 14.02 -1.18 10.39
N PHE A 3 14.10 -2.51 10.28
CA PHE A 3 12.99 -3.33 9.80
C PHE A 3 11.84 -3.30 10.79
N ARG A 4 10.61 -3.22 10.26
CA ARG A 4 9.39 -3.39 11.01
C ARG A 4 8.36 -4.00 10.08
N ALA A 5 7.96 -5.24 10.37
CA ALA A 5 6.86 -5.90 9.67
C ALA A 5 5.55 -5.16 9.93
N ASN A 6 4.68 -5.15 8.92
CA ASN A 6 3.37 -4.53 8.96
C ASN A 6 2.31 -5.59 9.31
N ASP A 7 2.39 -6.10 10.55
CA ASP A 7 1.56 -7.23 11.01
C ASP A 7 0.08 -6.88 11.22
N TYR A 8 -0.24 -5.58 11.32
CA TYR A 8 -1.61 -5.11 11.53
C TYR A 8 -1.81 -3.71 10.94
N GLN A 9 -2.81 -3.58 10.07
CA GLN A 9 -3.35 -2.28 9.65
C GLN A 9 -4.67 -2.04 10.38
N GLN A 10 -4.61 -1.29 11.47
CA GLN A 10 -5.82 -0.82 12.13
C GLN A 10 -6.50 0.23 11.23
N LEU A 11 -7.80 0.06 10.97
CA LEU A 11 -8.60 1.06 10.28
C LEU A 11 -8.55 2.39 11.05
N SER A 12 -8.18 3.46 10.34
CA SER A 12 -8.20 4.80 10.90
C SER A 12 -9.64 5.27 11.10
N LEU A 13 -9.91 6.06 12.13
CA LEU A 13 -11.21 6.72 12.31
C LEU A 13 -11.50 7.72 11.18
N ASN A 14 -10.45 8.24 10.54
CA ASN A 14 -10.55 9.17 9.43
C ASN A 14 -10.22 8.49 8.08
N ASP A 15 -10.41 7.17 7.99
CA ASP A 15 -10.16 6.43 6.77
C ASP A 15 -11.11 6.89 5.66
N LYS A 16 -10.56 7.15 4.47
CA LYS A 16 -11.30 7.58 3.28
C LYS A 16 -12.44 6.62 2.94
N LEU A 17 -12.28 5.32 3.22
CA LEU A 17 -13.30 4.31 2.98
C LEU A 17 -14.59 4.54 3.78
N MET A 18 -14.50 5.17 4.96
CA MET A 18 -15.66 5.43 5.81
C MET A 18 -16.62 6.47 5.22
N ASN A 19 -16.15 7.26 4.25
CA ASN A 19 -16.92 8.33 3.62
C ASN A 19 -17.57 7.90 2.28
N LEU A 20 -17.35 6.65 1.84
CA LEU A 20 -17.93 6.15 0.61
C LEU A 20 -19.44 5.89 0.76
N THR A 21 -20.18 6.19 -0.30
CA THR A 21 -21.57 5.75 -0.43
C THR A 21 -21.64 4.24 -0.67
N GLU A 22 -22.77 3.60 -0.34
CA GLU A 22 -22.95 2.16 -0.60
C GLU A 22 -22.71 1.75 -2.07
N ARG A 23 -23.01 2.67 -3.00
CA ARG A 23 -22.79 2.44 -4.43
C ARG A 23 -21.29 2.41 -4.76
N GLU A 24 -20.52 3.32 -4.18
CA GLU A 24 -19.06 3.39 -4.36
C GLU A 24 -18.38 2.19 -3.70
N THR A 25 -18.77 1.82 -2.48
CA THR A 25 -18.26 0.62 -1.80
C THR A 25 -18.49 -0.64 -2.64
N LYS A 26 -19.70 -0.83 -3.17
CA LYS A 26 -20.01 -1.97 -4.05
C LYS A 26 -19.22 -1.96 -5.36
N ALA A 27 -18.86 -0.79 -5.87
CA ALA A 27 -18.03 -0.68 -7.06
C ALA A 27 -16.58 -1.05 -6.74
N LEU A 28 -16.05 -0.58 -5.61
CA LEU A 28 -14.71 -0.89 -5.11
C LEU A 28 -14.57 -2.39 -4.81
N ASP A 29 -15.55 -3.00 -4.14
CA ASP A 29 -15.56 -4.45 -3.83
C ASP A 29 -15.59 -5.33 -5.08
N LYS A 30 -16.10 -4.83 -6.20
CA LYS A 30 -16.12 -5.54 -7.49
C LYS A 30 -14.88 -5.27 -8.35
N SER A 31 -14.01 -4.38 -7.92
CA SER A 31 -12.81 -4.00 -8.66
C SER A 31 -11.68 -5.00 -8.46
N TRP A 32 -10.66 -4.92 -9.31
CA TRP A 32 -9.43 -5.70 -9.17
C TRP A 32 -8.73 -5.43 -7.82
N ALA A 33 -8.89 -4.22 -7.26
CA ALA A 33 -8.24 -3.81 -6.03
C ALA A 33 -8.69 -4.63 -4.84
N LYS A 34 -9.94 -5.15 -4.85
CA LYS A 34 -10.45 -6.02 -3.78
C LYS A 34 -9.69 -7.35 -3.72
N ILE A 35 -9.53 -7.99 -4.87
CA ILE A 35 -8.78 -9.25 -4.96
C ILE A 35 -7.32 -9.01 -4.58
N PHE A 36 -6.73 -7.90 -5.04
CA PHE A 36 -5.37 -7.55 -4.68
C PHE A 36 -5.21 -7.35 -3.16
N ALA A 37 -6.08 -6.55 -2.54
CA ALA A 37 -6.09 -6.26 -1.11
C ALA A 37 -6.28 -7.51 -0.24
N ASP A 38 -7.20 -8.39 -0.64
CA ASP A 38 -7.57 -9.55 0.19
C ASP A 38 -6.62 -10.75 -0.01
N GLU A 39 -6.09 -10.94 -1.22
CA GLU A 39 -5.36 -12.18 -1.57
C GLU A 39 -3.86 -11.94 -1.83
N ILE A 40 -3.51 -10.87 -2.55
CA ILE A 40 -2.12 -10.65 -3.00
C ILE A 40 -1.32 -9.90 -1.94
N PHE A 41 -1.84 -8.77 -1.45
CA PHE A 41 -1.15 -7.90 -0.51
C PHE A 41 -0.77 -8.61 0.80
N PRO A 42 -1.65 -9.40 1.45
CA PRO A 42 -1.32 -10.11 2.68
C PRO A 42 -0.39 -11.31 2.46
N ALA A 43 -0.26 -11.79 1.23
CA ALA A 43 0.63 -12.90 0.87
C ALA A 43 2.10 -12.46 0.69
N ILE A 44 2.39 -11.16 0.74
CA ILE A 44 3.75 -10.63 0.62
C ILE A 44 4.50 -10.87 1.94
N ASP A 45 5.46 -11.80 1.89
CA ASP A 45 6.35 -12.13 3.00
C ASP A 45 7.46 -11.06 3.17
N GLU A 46 7.24 -10.12 4.09
CA GLU A 46 8.18 -9.03 4.39
C GLU A 46 9.47 -9.51 5.06
N GLU A 47 9.46 -10.65 5.76
CA GLU A 47 10.61 -11.12 6.55
C GLU A 47 11.82 -11.43 5.65
N ARG A 48 11.57 -11.80 4.39
CA ARG A 48 12.61 -12.03 3.37
C ARG A 48 13.52 -10.82 3.15
N PHE A 49 13.02 -9.63 3.43
CA PHE A 49 13.74 -8.37 3.23
C PHE A 49 14.40 -7.86 4.51
N SER A 50 14.17 -8.51 5.66
CA SER A 50 14.70 -8.08 6.96
C SER A 50 16.23 -7.89 6.97
N SER A 51 16.97 -8.71 6.22
CA SER A 51 18.43 -8.63 6.11
C SER A 51 18.93 -7.36 5.42
N LEU A 52 18.08 -6.64 4.68
CA LEU A 52 18.42 -5.37 4.02
C LEU A 52 18.39 -4.17 4.98
N TYR A 53 17.89 -4.37 6.20
CA TYR A 53 17.69 -3.31 7.18
C TYR A 53 18.69 -3.38 8.33
N SER A 54 18.91 -2.25 8.98
CA SER A 54 19.81 -2.16 10.12
C SER A 54 19.12 -2.66 11.39
N HIS A 55 19.87 -3.35 12.25
CA HIS A 55 19.45 -3.68 13.61
C HIS A 55 19.39 -2.46 14.54
N LYS A 56 19.96 -1.32 14.14
CA LYS A 56 19.92 -0.09 14.93
C LYS A 56 18.57 0.58 14.79
N ALA A 57 17.92 0.88 15.93
CA ALA A 57 16.67 1.63 15.95
C ALA A 57 16.82 2.96 15.20
N SER A 58 15.96 3.18 14.21
CA SER A 58 15.87 4.43 13.45
C SER A 58 14.41 4.74 13.16
N ARG A 59 14.13 5.81 12.42
CA ARG A 59 12.79 6.02 11.87
C ARG A 59 12.34 4.77 11.10
N PRO A 60 11.06 4.34 11.27
CA PRO A 60 10.49 3.25 10.48
C PRO A 60 10.53 3.62 9.00
N ASN A 61 10.84 2.64 8.15
CA ASN A 61 10.68 2.80 6.71
C ASN A 61 9.22 2.61 6.32
N THR A 62 8.90 2.96 5.07
CA THR A 62 7.71 2.45 4.38
C THR A 62 7.67 0.92 4.50
N PRO A 63 6.50 0.34 4.83
CA PRO A 63 6.34 -1.11 4.87
C PRO A 63 6.79 -1.77 3.57
N VAL A 64 7.45 -2.92 3.68
CA VAL A 64 7.99 -3.62 2.52
C VAL A 64 6.86 -4.15 1.65
N ASN A 65 5.78 -4.64 2.25
CA ASN A 65 4.61 -5.10 1.52
C ASN A 65 3.97 -4.00 0.66
N VAL A 66 3.99 -2.74 1.10
CA VAL A 66 3.54 -1.59 0.31
C VAL A 66 4.43 -1.35 -0.90
N ILE A 67 5.76 -1.41 -0.74
CA ILE A 67 6.72 -1.22 -1.85
C ILE A 67 6.58 -2.36 -2.86
N ILE A 68 6.60 -3.61 -2.41
CA ILE A 68 6.50 -4.78 -3.27
C ILE A 68 5.13 -4.83 -3.95
N GLY A 69 4.05 -4.52 -3.21
CA GLY A 69 2.70 -4.45 -3.78
C GLY A 69 2.61 -3.41 -4.89
N ALA A 70 3.20 -2.22 -4.69
CA ALA A 70 3.25 -1.18 -5.71
C ALA A 70 4.03 -1.62 -6.96
N LEU A 71 5.15 -2.33 -6.78
CA LEU A 71 5.91 -2.91 -7.90
C LEU A 71 5.13 -3.98 -8.66
N ILE A 72 4.36 -4.84 -7.97
CA ILE A 72 3.50 -5.82 -8.64
C ILE A 72 2.44 -5.11 -9.48
N ILE A 73 1.75 -4.11 -8.90
CA ILE A 73 0.73 -3.32 -9.61
C ILE A 73 1.35 -2.60 -10.82
N LYS A 74 2.56 -2.06 -10.65
CA LYS A 74 3.32 -1.41 -11.72
C LYS A 74 3.45 -2.33 -12.94
N GLU A 75 3.91 -3.56 -12.72
CA GLU A 75 4.08 -4.54 -13.79
C GLU A 75 2.73 -5.06 -14.33
N LEU A 76 1.70 -5.17 -13.50
CA LEU A 76 0.37 -5.63 -13.92
C LEU A 76 -0.32 -4.67 -14.89
N PHE A 77 -0.11 -3.37 -14.73
CA PHE A 77 -0.77 -2.31 -15.52
C PHE A 77 0.19 -1.56 -16.45
N ASP A 78 1.45 -1.98 -16.52
CA ASP A 78 2.52 -1.35 -17.32
C ASP A 78 2.69 0.14 -16.97
N TYR A 79 2.60 0.47 -15.68
CA TYR A 79 2.84 1.82 -15.19
C TYR A 79 4.34 2.13 -15.08
N SER A 80 4.68 3.40 -15.23
CA SER A 80 5.98 3.93 -14.78
C SER A 80 6.00 4.15 -13.26
N ASP A 81 7.21 4.29 -12.71
CA ASP A 81 7.39 4.59 -11.29
C ASP A 81 6.76 5.94 -10.91
N ASP A 82 6.86 6.94 -11.80
CA ASP A 82 6.24 8.25 -11.62
C ASP A 82 4.70 8.16 -11.61
N GLU A 83 4.12 7.38 -12.52
CA GLU A 83 2.67 7.15 -12.56
C GLU A 83 2.17 6.45 -11.30
N ILE A 84 2.90 5.48 -10.75
CA ILE A 84 2.53 4.84 -9.47
C ILE A 84 2.51 5.88 -8.35
N VAL A 85 3.55 6.71 -8.25
CA VAL A 85 3.64 7.73 -7.19
C VAL A 85 2.53 8.77 -7.33
N GLU A 86 2.25 9.24 -8.54
CA GLU A 86 1.21 10.23 -8.82
C GLU A 86 -0.19 9.64 -8.59
N ASN A 87 -0.48 8.48 -9.19
CA ASN A 87 -1.80 7.84 -9.09
C ASN A 87 -2.11 7.43 -7.65
N LEU A 88 -1.12 6.97 -6.88
CA LEU A 88 -1.35 6.58 -5.48
C LEU A 88 -1.87 7.76 -4.63
N MET A 89 -1.64 9.01 -5.01
CA MET A 89 -2.15 10.17 -4.26
C MET A 89 -3.67 10.29 -4.31
N LEU A 90 -4.29 9.92 -5.44
CA LEU A 90 -5.69 10.23 -5.73
C LEU A 90 -6.53 9.00 -6.12
N ASP A 91 -5.92 7.93 -6.60
CA ASP A 91 -6.62 6.70 -6.97
C ASP A 91 -6.89 5.84 -5.73
N LEU A 92 -8.17 5.75 -5.40
CA LEU A 92 -8.65 4.94 -4.29
C LEU A 92 -8.44 3.44 -4.53
N HIS A 93 -8.40 2.97 -5.78
CA HIS A 93 -8.11 1.55 -6.07
C HIS A 93 -6.71 1.18 -5.64
N LEU A 94 -5.71 2.03 -5.95
CA LEU A 94 -4.32 1.81 -5.54
C LEU A 94 -4.18 1.88 -4.02
N GLN A 95 -4.79 2.90 -3.39
CA GLN A 95 -4.76 3.03 -1.93
C GLN A 95 -5.43 1.85 -1.25
N TYR A 96 -6.55 1.37 -1.80
CA TYR A 96 -7.26 0.22 -1.27
C TYR A 96 -6.46 -1.06 -1.44
N ALA A 97 -5.92 -1.33 -2.64
CA ALA A 97 -5.09 -2.50 -2.93
C ALA A 97 -3.85 -2.59 -2.02
N LEU A 98 -3.25 -1.45 -1.68
CA LEU A 98 -2.05 -1.38 -0.84
C LEU A 98 -2.34 -1.12 0.64
N HIS A 99 -3.62 -1.11 1.03
CA HIS A 99 -4.08 -0.78 2.38
C HIS A 99 -3.49 0.53 2.94
N THR A 100 -3.39 1.57 2.11
CA THR A 100 -2.86 2.88 2.48
C THR A 100 -3.94 3.96 2.66
N THR A 101 -5.22 3.59 2.66
CA THR A 101 -6.37 4.51 2.80
C THR A 101 -6.40 5.25 4.14
N GLY A 102 -5.85 4.64 5.20
CA GLY A 102 -5.76 5.21 6.53
C GLY A 102 -4.57 6.16 6.77
N TYR A 103 -3.67 6.32 5.79
CA TYR A 103 -2.50 7.20 5.93
C TYR A 103 -2.88 8.66 5.65
N GLU A 104 -2.35 9.58 6.46
CA GLU A 104 -2.47 11.02 6.20
C GLU A 104 -1.71 11.44 4.93
N GLU A 105 -0.51 10.90 4.75
CA GLU A 105 0.32 11.08 3.56
C GLU A 105 0.73 9.70 3.01
N GLN A 106 0.68 9.53 1.69
CA GLN A 106 1.00 8.25 1.08
C GLN A 106 2.47 7.87 1.34
N PRO A 107 2.74 6.61 1.71
CA PRO A 107 4.05 6.24 2.22
C PRO A 107 5.10 6.01 1.12
N ILE A 108 4.76 6.18 -0.16
CA ILE A 108 5.70 6.11 -1.30
C ILE A 108 5.92 7.52 -1.84
N SER A 109 7.18 7.89 -2.08
CA SER A 109 7.55 9.20 -2.65
C SER A 109 8.59 9.05 -3.76
N GLN A 110 8.67 10.03 -4.67
CA GLN A 110 9.69 10.08 -5.72
C GLN A 110 11.14 9.97 -5.21
N LYS A 111 11.41 10.28 -3.94
CA LYS A 111 12.76 10.17 -3.37
C LYS A 111 13.11 8.77 -2.87
N MET A 112 12.14 7.85 -2.86
CA MET A 112 12.30 6.46 -2.38
C MET A 112 12.62 5.46 -3.50
N LEU A 113 12.46 5.85 -4.78
CA LEU A 113 12.71 5.03 -5.96
C LEU A 113 13.95 5.51 -6.71
#